data_AF-A0A6C0BEQ2-F1
#
_entry.id   AF-A0A6C0BEQ2-F1
#
_cell.length_a   1.000
_cell.length_b   1.000
_cell.length_c   1.000
_cell.angle_alpha   90.00
_cell.angle_beta   90.00
_cell.angle_gamma   90.00
#
_symmetry.space_group_name_H-M   'P 1'
#
loop_
_entity.id
_entity.type
_entity.pdbx_description
1 polymer ?
#
loop_
_entity_poly.entity_id
_entity_poly.type
_entity_poly.pdbx_seq_one_letter_code
_entity_poly.pdbx_strand_id
1 'polypeptide(L)'
;MKRINCEYNIYELICASFYVNKSINLSTDLLNHMESNLTKIICYDIDKYKQNINKKNKNKYFEYYQILQKENKICYDNIEKIYLTGKSYSKYPEIVKLNKNYNKKQTKGDIYIVYENKEIVSLSVKQDYYCTETNYSVYKFFDKTETNILKEKFNKLIENKNLQIKSKLDRNKINEIFYVRDNDYFNKLKLYIDKYNDIIIKSLIYDLLSLDIEYKLYKFNGASFNEINKKTNIDNIYFDECSEFYKTKNDKNRKCSKMFYKLKYDNITYRVEIRWKGSFTSSPQFMCFSI
;
A
#
# COMPACT_ATOMS: atom_id res chain seq x y z
N MET A 1 -19.87 -1.86 10.94
CA MET A 1 -18.50 -2.06 11.46
C MET A 1 -17.69 -0.78 11.21
N LYS A 2 -17.25 -0.07 12.25
CA LYS A 2 -16.46 1.17 12.11
C LYS A 2 -15.08 0.80 11.57
N ARG A 3 -14.63 1.44 10.49
CA ARG A 3 -13.31 1.18 9.90
C ARG A 3 -12.25 1.55 10.95
N ILE A 4 -11.45 0.59 11.38
CA ILE A 4 -10.33 0.81 12.30
C ILE A 4 -9.29 1.68 11.59
N ASN A 5 -8.71 2.65 12.31
CA ASN A 5 -7.65 3.48 11.75
C ASN A 5 -6.41 2.60 11.51
N CYS A 6 -5.98 2.48 10.26
CA CYS A 6 -4.80 1.68 9.88
C CYS A 6 -3.48 2.48 9.99
N GLU A 7 -3.46 3.60 10.70
CA GLU A 7 -2.27 4.46 10.86
C GLU A 7 -1.26 3.88 11.86
N TYR A 8 -1.75 3.23 12.91
CA TYR A 8 -0.94 2.58 13.95
C TYR A 8 -1.23 1.08 13.91
N ASN A 9 -0.68 0.42 12.88
CA ASN A 9 -1.01 -0.96 12.58
C ASN A 9 -0.30 -1.92 13.56
N ILE A 10 -1.05 -2.75 14.30
CA ILE A 10 -0.46 -3.64 15.30
C ILE A 10 0.59 -4.60 14.73
N TYR A 11 0.45 -4.99 13.47
CA TYR A 11 1.41 -5.86 12.78
C TYR A 11 2.80 -5.20 12.62
N GLU A 12 2.87 -3.86 12.49
CA GLU A 12 4.14 -3.13 12.49
C GLU A 12 4.84 -3.27 13.85
N LEU A 13 4.09 -3.16 14.95
CA LEU A 13 4.66 -3.32 16.28
C LEU A 13 5.11 -4.76 16.55
N ILE A 14 4.36 -5.77 16.07
CA ILE A 14 4.79 -7.19 16.14
C ILE A 14 6.14 -7.37 15.42
N CYS A 15 6.28 -6.85 14.19
CA CYS A 15 7.54 -6.89 13.46
C CYS A 15 8.67 -6.14 14.17
N ALA A 16 8.41 -4.96 14.75
CA ALA A 16 9.44 -4.20 15.46
C ALA A 16 9.93 -4.95 16.71
N SER A 17 9.02 -5.51 17.51
CA SER A 17 9.35 -6.30 18.71
C SER A 17 10.13 -7.57 18.39
N PHE A 18 9.84 -8.22 17.28
CA PHE A 18 10.55 -9.40 16.82
C PHE A 18 12.06 -9.17 16.63
N TYR A 19 12.48 -7.99 16.15
CA TYR A 19 13.90 -7.68 15.97
C TYR A 19 14.60 -7.22 17.26
N VAL A 20 13.88 -6.96 18.35
CA VAL A 20 14.51 -6.67 19.65
C VAL A 20 14.94 -7.94 20.36
N ASN A 21 14.14 -9.01 20.24
CA ASN A 21 14.39 -10.25 20.96
C ASN A 21 13.85 -11.46 20.18
N LYS A 22 14.76 -12.33 19.72
CA LYS A 22 14.44 -13.55 18.96
C LYS A 22 13.84 -14.65 19.84
N SER A 23 14.14 -14.67 21.14
CA SER A 23 13.79 -15.74 22.09
C SER A 23 12.47 -15.48 22.81
N ILE A 24 11.44 -15.04 22.08
CA ILE A 24 10.07 -15.06 22.59
C ILE A 24 9.68 -16.52 22.80
N ASN A 25 9.76 -16.99 24.05
CA ASN A 25 9.11 -18.22 24.45
C ASN A 25 7.60 -17.93 24.49
N LEU A 26 6.93 -18.44 23.46
CA LEU A 26 5.56 -18.16 23.02
C LEU A 26 4.46 -18.42 24.07
N SER A 27 4.82 -18.97 25.22
CA SER A 27 3.94 -19.21 26.38
C SER A 27 3.67 -17.94 27.21
N THR A 28 4.51 -16.90 27.10
CA THR A 28 4.28 -15.60 27.73
C THR A 28 3.52 -14.66 26.78
N ASP A 29 2.65 -13.82 27.33
CA ASP A 29 1.78 -12.94 26.55
C ASP A 29 2.64 -12.05 25.63
N LEU A 30 2.57 -12.24 24.31
CA LEU A 30 3.25 -11.43 23.29
C LEU A 30 3.14 -9.93 23.60
N LEU A 31 2.00 -9.53 24.16
CA LEU A 31 1.71 -8.17 24.61
C LEU A 31 2.61 -7.72 25.77
N ASN A 32 2.79 -8.54 26.80
CA ASN A 32 3.69 -8.22 27.93
C ASN A 32 5.15 -8.17 27.47
N HIS A 33 5.52 -9.02 26.50
CA HIS A 33 6.85 -8.99 25.89
C HIS A 33 7.10 -7.74 25.03
N MET A 34 6.08 -7.31 24.29
CA MET A 34 6.10 -6.06 23.55
C MET A 34 6.30 -4.87 24.48
N GLU A 35 5.82 -4.93 25.74
CA GLU A 35 5.99 -3.87 26.73
C GLU A 35 7.36 -3.88 27.42
N SER A 36 7.94 -5.04 27.71
CA SER A 36 9.22 -5.14 28.41
C SER A 36 10.45 -4.84 27.54
N ASN A 37 10.32 -4.95 26.21
CA ASN A 37 11.43 -4.78 25.25
C ASN A 37 11.38 -3.47 24.46
N LEU A 38 10.56 -2.49 24.88
CA LEU A 38 10.45 -1.19 24.20
C LEU A 38 11.72 -0.34 24.26
N THR A 39 12.68 -0.66 25.13
CA THR A 39 13.87 0.17 25.35
C THR A 39 14.76 0.31 24.10
N LYS A 40 14.75 -0.67 23.18
CA LYS A 40 15.45 -0.60 21.89
C LYS A 40 14.60 -0.08 20.72
N ILE A 41 13.29 0.12 20.95
CA ILE A 41 12.36 0.63 19.94
C ILE A 41 12.12 2.12 20.18
N ILE A 42 12.60 2.94 19.27
CA ILE A 42 12.31 4.37 19.23
C ILE A 42 10.97 4.56 18.53
N CYS A 43 9.91 4.83 19.30
CA CYS A 43 8.56 5.08 18.78
C CYS A 43 7.84 6.18 19.58
N TYR A 44 7.54 7.31 18.94
CA TYR A 44 6.86 8.43 19.59
C TYR A 44 5.34 8.24 19.78
N ASP A 45 4.74 7.26 19.10
CA ASP A 45 3.29 7.01 19.11
C ASP A 45 2.95 5.60 19.65
N ILE A 46 3.82 5.04 20.49
CA ILE A 46 3.71 3.65 20.97
C ILE A 46 2.36 3.34 21.63
N ASP A 47 1.81 4.28 22.40
CA ASP A 47 0.52 4.09 23.08
C ASP A 47 -0.64 3.93 22.09
N LYS A 48 -0.56 4.56 20.92
CA LYS A 48 -1.58 4.43 19.88
C LYS A 48 -1.53 3.06 19.21
N TYR A 49 -0.34 2.45 19.07
CA TYR A 49 -0.22 1.05 18.66
C TYR A 49 -0.81 0.12 19.72
N LYS A 50 -0.53 0.37 21.00
CA LYS A 50 -1.06 -0.43 22.11
C LYS A 50 -2.59 -0.42 22.17
N GLN A 51 -3.22 0.72 21.90
CA GLN A 51 -4.69 0.84 21.84
C GLN A 51 -5.34 -0.03 20.75
N ASN A 52 -4.62 -0.38 19.69
CA ASN A 52 -5.11 -1.25 18.62
C ASN A 52 -4.92 -2.75 18.90
N ILE A 53 -4.34 -3.11 20.06
CA ILE A 53 -4.23 -4.51 20.48
C ILE A 53 -5.62 -5.06 20.79
N ASN A 54 -6.12 -5.90 19.89
CA ASN A 54 -7.32 -6.68 20.13
C ASN A 54 -6.97 -8.08 20.64
N LYS A 55 -7.15 -8.33 21.95
CA LYS A 55 -6.88 -9.64 22.58
C LYS A 55 -7.65 -10.80 21.94
N LYS A 56 -8.81 -10.55 21.34
CA LYS A 56 -9.58 -11.59 20.61
C LYS A 56 -8.89 -12.08 19.33
N ASN A 57 -7.91 -11.33 18.80
CA ASN A 57 -7.15 -11.67 17.60
C ASN A 57 -5.78 -12.32 17.92
N LYS A 58 -5.51 -12.70 19.17
CA LYS A 58 -4.20 -13.23 19.61
C LYS A 58 -3.66 -14.34 18.71
N ASN A 59 -4.51 -15.29 18.30
CA ASN A 59 -4.10 -16.40 17.42
C ASN A 59 -3.63 -15.91 16.05
N LYS A 60 -4.27 -14.88 15.48
CA LYS A 60 -3.85 -14.31 14.19
C LYS A 60 -2.51 -13.58 14.28
N TYR A 61 -2.28 -12.89 15.39
CA TYR A 61 -0.98 -12.23 15.64
C TYR A 61 0.13 -13.25 15.81
N PHE A 62 -0.18 -14.37 16.47
CA PHE A 62 0.71 -15.48 16.63
C PHE A 62 1.07 -16.16 15.30
N GLU A 63 0.08 -16.51 14.48
CA GLU A 63 0.30 -17.06 13.14
C GLU A 63 1.16 -16.12 12.28
N TYR A 64 0.87 -14.82 12.31
CA TYR A 64 1.65 -13.80 11.60
C TYR A 64 3.12 -13.76 12.07
N TYR A 65 3.35 -13.84 13.38
CA TYR A 65 4.69 -13.87 13.98
C TYR A 65 5.45 -15.14 13.58
N GLN A 66 4.81 -16.30 13.58
CA GLN A 66 5.45 -17.56 13.17
C GLN A 66 5.88 -17.52 11.69
N ILE A 67 5.05 -16.96 10.82
CA ILE A 67 5.39 -16.78 9.41
C ILE A 67 6.57 -15.80 9.29
N LEU A 68 6.54 -14.68 10.03
CA LEU A 68 7.67 -13.74 10.06
C LEU A 68 8.96 -14.44 10.49
N GLN A 69 8.91 -15.25 11.55
CA GLN A 69 10.07 -16.00 12.05
C GLN A 69 10.65 -16.95 11.00
N LYS A 70 9.78 -17.64 10.26
CA LYS A 70 10.16 -18.58 9.21
C LYS A 70 10.75 -17.88 7.98
N GLU A 71 10.12 -16.81 7.52
CA GLU A 71 10.43 -16.17 6.24
C GLU A 71 11.48 -15.05 6.33
N ASN A 72 11.80 -14.58 7.54
CA ASN A 72 12.67 -13.43 7.75
C ASN A 72 14.05 -13.56 7.08
N LYS A 73 14.47 -12.48 6.41
CA LYS A 73 15.77 -12.37 5.73
C LYS A 73 16.70 -11.31 6.34
N ILE A 74 16.26 -10.61 7.38
CA ILE A 74 17.04 -9.56 8.06
C ILE A 74 17.87 -10.17 9.20
N CYS A 75 19.12 -9.73 9.35
CA CYS A 75 20.02 -10.19 10.42
C CYS A 75 19.63 -9.59 11.78
N TYR A 76 19.76 -10.36 12.86
CA TYR A 76 19.48 -9.89 14.23
C TYR A 76 20.70 -9.36 14.97
N ASP A 77 21.89 -9.75 14.50
CA ASP A 77 23.11 -9.50 15.23
C ASP A 77 23.53 -8.03 15.05
N ASN A 78 24.09 -7.46 16.11
CA ASN A 78 24.62 -6.09 16.12
C ASN A 78 23.58 -5.01 15.77
N ILE A 79 22.31 -5.19 16.16
CA ILE A 79 21.30 -4.13 16.06
C ILE A 79 21.53 -3.11 17.18
N GLU A 80 21.85 -1.86 16.80
CA GLU A 80 22.02 -0.73 17.71
C GLU A 80 20.65 -0.19 18.14
N LYS A 81 19.75 0.08 17.18
CA LYS A 81 18.43 0.67 17.44
C LYS A 81 17.41 0.38 16.35
N ILE A 82 16.13 0.40 16.73
CA ILE A 82 15.00 0.18 15.82
C ILE A 82 14.06 1.38 15.91
N TYR A 83 13.71 1.99 14.78
CA TYR A 83 12.66 2.99 14.69
C TYR A 83 11.37 2.36 14.19
N LEU A 84 10.28 2.53 14.94
CA LEU A 84 8.92 2.22 14.48
C LEU A 84 8.23 3.52 14.09
N THR A 85 8.28 3.84 12.79
CA THR A 85 7.79 5.11 12.25
C THR A 85 6.36 5.04 11.72
N GLY A 86 5.92 3.84 11.32
CA GLY A 86 4.68 3.66 10.56
C GLY A 86 4.68 4.51 9.28
N LYS A 87 3.50 5.00 8.91
CA LYS A 87 3.29 5.74 7.65
C LYS A 87 4.04 7.07 7.52
N SER A 88 4.48 7.67 8.62
CA SER A 88 5.17 8.96 8.60
C SER A 88 6.38 8.96 9.50
N TYR A 89 7.55 9.11 8.90
CA TYR A 89 8.81 9.24 9.61
C TYR A 89 9.19 10.70 9.94
N SER A 90 8.29 11.67 9.73
CA SER A 90 8.58 13.10 9.92
C SER A 90 9.03 13.49 11.33
N LYS A 91 8.68 12.69 12.34
CA LYS A 91 9.09 12.90 13.74
C LYS A 91 10.49 12.37 14.07
N TYR A 92 11.15 11.70 13.13
CA TYR A 92 12.41 10.99 13.35
C TYR A 92 13.53 11.64 12.53
N PRO A 93 14.30 12.60 13.09
CA PRO A 93 15.25 13.40 12.32
C PRO A 93 16.27 12.58 11.52
N GLU A 94 16.74 11.45 12.07
CA GLU A 94 17.68 10.55 11.40
C GLU A 94 17.06 9.90 10.16
N ILE A 95 15.80 9.46 10.25
CA ILE A 95 15.08 8.86 9.14
C ILE A 95 14.67 9.91 8.11
N VAL A 96 14.34 11.13 8.54
CA VAL A 96 14.13 12.27 7.64
C VAL A 96 15.40 12.57 6.86
N LYS A 97 16.57 12.61 7.54
CA LYS A 97 17.86 12.84 6.90
C LYS A 97 18.23 11.73 5.91
N LEU A 98 17.98 10.47 6.28
CA LEU A 98 18.17 9.30 5.41
C LEU A 98 17.34 9.42 4.12
N ASN A 99 16.09 9.86 4.25
CA ASN A 99 15.12 9.88 3.16
C ASN A 99 15.01 11.23 2.42
N LYS A 100 15.86 12.21 2.73
CA LYS A 100 15.70 13.61 2.28
C LYS A 100 15.67 13.79 0.75
N ASN A 101 16.37 12.93 0.02
CA ASN A 101 16.54 13.02 -1.43
C ASN A 101 15.65 12.02 -2.19
N TYR A 102 14.90 11.18 -1.48
CA TYR A 102 14.07 10.17 -2.10
C TYR A 102 12.63 10.63 -2.25
N ASN A 103 11.96 10.10 -3.26
CA ASN A 103 10.52 10.27 -3.38
C ASN A 103 9.84 9.59 -2.19
N LYS A 104 9.02 10.36 -1.45
CA LYS A 104 8.26 9.88 -0.28
C LYS A 104 7.43 8.61 -0.55
N LYS A 105 7.06 8.39 -1.80
CA LYS A 105 6.30 7.19 -2.20
C LYS A 105 7.14 5.92 -2.29
N GLN A 106 8.44 6.04 -2.50
CA GLN A 106 9.38 4.94 -2.53
C GLN A 106 9.92 4.61 -1.14
N THR A 107 9.98 5.59 -0.24
CA THR A 107 10.37 5.43 1.17
C THR A 107 9.24 4.78 1.98
N LYS A 108 8.96 3.50 1.72
CA LYS A 108 7.83 2.74 2.28
C LYS A 108 8.11 2.11 3.65
N GLY A 109 9.26 2.40 4.22
CA GLY A 109 9.66 1.86 5.52
C GLY A 109 8.68 2.25 6.61
N ASP A 110 8.07 1.25 7.23
CA ASP A 110 7.30 1.41 8.47
C ASP A 110 8.21 1.21 9.69
N ILE A 111 9.28 0.44 9.51
CA ILE A 111 10.33 0.14 10.50
C ILE A 111 11.71 0.39 9.86
N TYR A 112 12.64 0.95 10.63
CA TYR A 112 14.04 1.11 10.25
C TYR A 112 14.94 0.49 11.32
N ILE A 113 15.81 -0.42 10.91
CA ILE A 113 16.75 -1.16 11.75
C ILE A 113 18.13 -0.59 11.46
N VAL A 114 18.78 -0.07 12.49
CA VAL A 114 20.13 0.48 12.42
C VAL A 114 21.08 -0.47 13.12
N TYR A 115 22.08 -0.94 12.39
CA TYR A 115 23.14 -1.80 12.90
C TYR A 115 24.28 -0.98 13.50
N GLU A 116 25.09 -1.58 14.37
CA GLU A 116 26.24 -0.95 15.01
C GLU A 116 27.27 -0.42 13.99
N ASN A 117 27.39 -1.08 12.83
CA ASN A 117 28.21 -0.65 11.69
C ASN A 117 27.60 0.51 10.88
N LYS A 118 26.46 1.06 11.32
CA LYS A 118 25.68 2.12 10.68
C LYS A 118 24.98 1.73 9.37
N GLU A 119 24.99 0.45 8.98
CA GLU A 119 24.09 -0.05 7.92
C GLU A 119 22.64 0.13 8.39
N ILE A 120 21.77 0.51 7.45
CA ILE A 120 20.34 0.66 7.70
C ILE A 120 19.59 -0.30 6.79
N VAL A 121 18.67 -1.04 7.39
CA VAL A 121 17.69 -1.86 6.68
C VAL A 121 16.30 -1.37 7.06
N SER A 122 15.40 -1.32 6.09
CA SER A 122 14.02 -0.93 6.33
C SER A 122 13.05 -2.05 6.01
N LEU A 123 11.92 -2.05 6.72
CA LEU A 123 10.84 -3.01 6.54
C LEU A 123 9.51 -2.28 6.36
N SER A 124 8.83 -2.55 5.24
CA SER A 124 7.42 -2.20 5.03
C SER A 124 6.54 -3.38 5.46
N VAL A 125 5.53 -3.10 6.28
CA VAL A 125 4.69 -4.13 6.90
C VAL A 125 3.27 -4.00 6.40
N LYS A 126 2.74 -5.07 5.83
CA LYS A 126 1.32 -5.21 5.51
C LYS A 126 0.68 -6.24 6.44
N GLN A 127 -0.57 -6.00 6.81
CA GLN A 127 -1.36 -6.94 7.61
C GLN A 127 -1.55 -8.29 6.90
N ASP A 128 -1.75 -8.26 5.58
CA ASP A 128 -1.95 -9.45 4.76
C ASP A 128 -1.56 -9.17 3.29
N TYR A 129 -1.54 -10.22 2.47
CA TYR A 129 -1.22 -10.15 1.04
C TYR A 129 -2.33 -9.52 0.19
N TYR A 130 -3.53 -9.30 0.76
CA TYR A 130 -4.63 -8.60 0.08
C TYR A 130 -4.51 -7.08 0.16
N CYS A 131 -3.58 -6.58 0.98
CA CYS A 131 -3.30 -5.17 1.10
C CYS A 131 -2.82 -4.56 -0.22
N THR A 132 -3.21 -3.31 -0.47
CA THR A 132 -2.71 -2.55 -1.62
C THR A 132 -1.21 -2.28 -1.46
N GLU A 133 -0.47 -2.54 -2.53
CA GLU A 133 0.98 -2.38 -2.61
C GLU A 133 1.38 -0.92 -2.74
N THR A 134 0.71 -0.19 -3.64
CA THR A 134 0.84 1.27 -3.80
C THR A 134 -0.44 1.88 -4.34
N ASN A 135 -0.60 3.20 -4.15
CA ASN A 135 -1.71 3.94 -4.73
C ASN A 135 -1.32 5.34 -5.23
N TYR A 136 -1.90 5.71 -6.38
CA TYR A 136 -1.64 6.97 -7.07
C TYR A 136 -2.90 7.66 -7.53
N SER A 137 -2.97 8.97 -7.31
CA SER A 137 -3.96 9.82 -7.97
C SER A 137 -3.77 9.70 -9.48
N VAL A 138 -4.83 9.36 -10.21
CA VAL A 138 -4.79 9.20 -11.67
C VAL A 138 -4.59 10.55 -12.34
N TYR A 139 -5.30 11.59 -11.91
CA TYR A 139 -5.22 12.91 -12.54
C TYR A 139 -3.86 13.60 -12.37
N LYS A 140 -2.94 13.07 -11.55
CA LYS A 140 -1.60 13.64 -11.42
C LYS A 140 -0.77 13.49 -12.69
N PHE A 141 -1.15 12.56 -13.57
CA PHE A 141 -0.43 12.21 -14.78
C PHE A 141 -0.90 12.98 -16.01
N PHE A 142 -2.03 13.66 -15.91
CA PHE A 142 -2.64 14.38 -17.01
C PHE A 142 -2.42 15.87 -16.84
N ASP A 143 -2.47 16.61 -17.94
CA ASP A 143 -2.40 18.06 -17.84
C ASP A 143 -3.69 18.64 -17.21
N LYS A 144 -3.65 19.94 -16.90
CA LYS A 144 -4.78 20.64 -16.26
C LYS A 144 -6.03 20.64 -17.14
N THR A 145 -5.87 20.79 -18.45
CA THR A 145 -6.98 20.84 -19.41
C THR A 145 -7.67 19.48 -19.49
N GLU A 146 -6.89 18.42 -19.61
CA GLU A 146 -7.38 17.03 -19.65
C GLU A 146 -8.07 16.63 -18.34
N THR A 147 -7.48 17.02 -17.22
CA THR A 147 -8.08 16.83 -15.89
C THR A 147 -9.44 17.54 -15.78
N ASN A 148 -9.56 18.76 -16.31
CA ASN A 148 -10.83 19.50 -16.30
C ASN A 148 -11.88 18.81 -17.19
N ILE A 149 -11.51 18.34 -18.38
CA ILE A 149 -12.40 17.57 -19.27
C ILE A 149 -12.93 16.32 -18.56
N LEU A 150 -12.08 15.59 -17.84
CA LEU A 150 -12.51 14.42 -17.06
C LEU A 150 -13.48 14.80 -15.95
N LYS A 151 -13.23 15.88 -15.22
CA LYS A 151 -14.15 16.38 -14.18
C LYS A 151 -15.50 16.80 -14.76
N GLU A 152 -15.51 17.50 -15.88
CA GLU A 152 -16.73 17.90 -16.58
C GLU A 152 -17.55 16.68 -17.03
N LYS A 153 -16.90 15.69 -17.66
CA LYS A 153 -17.56 14.44 -18.06
C LYS A 153 -18.11 13.67 -16.86
N PHE A 154 -17.36 13.62 -15.76
CA PHE A 154 -17.85 13.03 -14.52
C PHE A 154 -19.10 13.76 -14.02
N ASN A 155 -19.06 15.08 -13.90
CA ASN A 155 -20.19 15.88 -13.41
C ASN A 155 -21.43 15.72 -14.29
N LYS A 156 -21.28 15.75 -15.63
CA LYS A 156 -22.39 15.49 -16.56
C LYS A 156 -23.04 14.13 -16.34
N LEU A 157 -22.27 13.07 -16.09
CA LEU A 157 -22.82 11.74 -15.78
C LEU A 157 -23.65 11.74 -14.49
N ILE A 158 -23.22 12.50 -13.47
CA ILE A 158 -23.93 12.62 -12.20
C ILE A 158 -25.22 13.45 -12.37
N GLU A 159 -25.13 14.58 -13.07
CA GLU A 159 -26.26 15.48 -13.35
C GLU A 159 -27.35 14.79 -14.16
N ASN A 160 -26.99 14.03 -15.19
CA ASN A 160 -27.93 13.25 -16.01
C ASN A 160 -28.73 12.20 -15.22
N LYS A 161 -28.32 11.89 -13.99
CA LYS A 161 -29.01 10.97 -13.08
C LYS A 161 -29.68 11.68 -11.90
N ASN A 162 -29.74 13.01 -11.91
CA ASN A 162 -30.29 13.85 -10.85
C ASN A 162 -29.70 13.53 -9.46
N LEU A 163 -28.41 13.16 -9.41
CA LEU A 163 -27.71 12.89 -8.16
C LEU A 163 -26.93 14.11 -7.70
N GLN A 164 -26.78 14.26 -6.38
CA GLN A 164 -25.90 15.28 -5.78
C GLN A 164 -24.80 14.58 -4.97
N ILE A 165 -23.55 15.05 -5.08
CA ILE A 165 -22.40 14.50 -4.35
C ILE A 165 -22.38 15.09 -2.94
N LYS A 166 -23.42 14.85 -2.14
CA LYS A 166 -23.55 15.42 -0.79
C LYS A 166 -23.28 14.43 0.33
N SER A 167 -23.31 13.12 0.09
CA SER A 167 -23.17 12.13 1.17
C SER A 167 -22.47 10.81 0.78
N LYS A 168 -22.07 10.04 1.80
CA LYS A 168 -21.66 8.62 1.64
C LYS A 168 -22.81 7.72 1.20
N LEU A 169 -24.08 8.09 1.45
CA LEU A 169 -25.27 7.31 1.08
C LEU A 169 -25.47 7.29 -0.45
N ASP A 170 -25.01 8.33 -1.14
CA ASP A 170 -25.09 8.41 -2.61
C ASP A 170 -24.03 7.56 -3.31
N ARG A 171 -23.07 6.98 -2.56
CA ARG A 171 -21.95 6.24 -3.14
C ARG A 171 -22.39 5.01 -3.94
N ASN A 172 -23.41 4.30 -3.51
CA ASN A 172 -23.92 3.14 -4.24
C ASN A 172 -24.60 3.57 -5.55
N LYS A 173 -25.43 4.62 -5.49
CA LYS A 173 -26.09 5.20 -6.68
C LYS A 173 -25.07 5.75 -7.68
N ILE A 174 -24.05 6.45 -7.20
CA ILE A 174 -22.95 6.93 -8.05
C ILE A 174 -22.18 5.75 -8.64
N ASN A 175 -21.88 4.71 -7.87
CA ASN A 175 -21.19 3.52 -8.38
C ASN A 175 -21.98 2.84 -9.51
N GLU A 176 -23.32 2.78 -9.41
CA GLU A 176 -24.19 2.17 -10.41
C GLU A 176 -24.08 2.83 -11.78
N ILE A 177 -23.86 4.15 -11.82
CA ILE A 177 -23.62 4.90 -13.07
C ILE A 177 -22.42 4.30 -13.83
N PHE A 178 -21.40 3.88 -13.08
CA PHE A 178 -20.16 3.32 -13.63
C PHE A 178 -20.20 1.79 -13.84
N TYR A 179 -21.35 1.13 -13.60
CA TYR A 179 -21.50 -0.27 -13.97
C TYR A 179 -21.63 -0.42 -15.49
N VAL A 180 -22.18 0.59 -16.16
CA VAL A 180 -22.14 0.72 -17.62
C VAL A 180 -20.74 1.18 -18.01
N ARG A 181 -19.98 0.28 -18.64
CA ARG A 181 -18.56 0.48 -18.93
C ARG A 181 -18.32 1.48 -20.04
N ASP A 182 -19.17 1.41 -21.05
CA ASP A 182 -19.20 2.36 -22.15
C ASP A 182 -19.90 3.64 -21.67
N ASN A 183 -19.10 4.50 -21.04
CA ASN A 183 -19.53 5.84 -20.66
C ASN A 183 -18.45 6.84 -21.00
N ASP A 184 -18.89 8.06 -21.30
CA ASP A 184 -18.05 9.18 -21.70
C ASP A 184 -16.82 9.39 -20.82
N TYR A 185 -16.98 9.23 -19.51
CA TYR A 185 -15.89 9.42 -18.56
C TYR A 185 -14.84 8.31 -18.69
N PHE A 186 -15.24 7.03 -18.64
CA PHE A 186 -14.29 5.91 -18.76
C PHE A 186 -13.65 5.83 -20.14
N ASN A 187 -14.41 6.11 -21.21
CA ASN A 187 -13.87 6.16 -22.56
C ASN A 187 -12.78 7.23 -22.67
N LYS A 188 -13.04 8.43 -22.13
CA LYS A 188 -12.04 9.50 -22.16
C LYS A 188 -10.85 9.22 -21.22
N LEU A 189 -11.11 8.62 -20.06
CA LEU A 189 -10.07 8.24 -19.12
C LEU A 189 -9.12 7.19 -19.71
N LYS A 190 -9.66 6.20 -20.43
CA LYS A 190 -8.88 5.20 -21.16
C LYS A 190 -7.95 5.86 -22.18
N LEU A 191 -8.47 6.75 -23.02
CA LEU A 191 -7.67 7.47 -24.02
C LEU A 191 -6.50 8.24 -23.39
N TYR A 192 -6.70 8.85 -22.21
CA TYR A 192 -5.61 9.55 -21.52
C TYR A 192 -4.64 8.58 -20.83
N ILE A 193 -5.10 7.45 -20.30
CA ILE A 193 -4.18 6.42 -19.80
C ILE A 193 -3.29 5.90 -20.94
N ASP A 194 -3.87 5.61 -22.10
CA ASP A 194 -3.14 5.14 -23.27
C ASP A 194 -2.13 6.20 -23.76
N LYS A 195 -2.54 7.48 -23.79
CA LYS A 195 -1.67 8.60 -24.16
C LYS A 195 -0.46 8.77 -23.23
N TYR A 196 -0.66 8.61 -21.91
CA TYR A 196 0.38 8.82 -20.89
C TYR A 196 0.99 7.51 -20.37
N ASN A 197 0.84 6.42 -21.15
CA ASN A 197 1.13 5.06 -20.69
C ASN A 197 2.54 4.93 -20.12
N ASP A 198 3.56 5.37 -20.86
CA ASP A 198 4.96 5.24 -20.47
C ASP A 198 5.28 5.90 -19.12
N ILE A 199 4.77 7.11 -18.89
CA ILE A 199 5.01 7.87 -17.66
C ILE A 199 4.25 7.24 -16.49
N ILE A 200 3.03 6.74 -16.73
CA ILE A 200 2.22 6.02 -15.75
C ILE A 200 2.94 4.74 -15.34
N ILE A 201 3.32 3.91 -16.30
CA ILE A 201 4.05 2.65 -16.09
C ILE A 201 5.31 2.90 -15.27
N LYS A 202 6.17 3.82 -15.73
CA LYS A 202 7.43 4.15 -15.06
C LYS A 202 7.18 4.53 -13.61
N SER A 203 6.23 5.43 -13.36
CA SER A 203 5.91 5.85 -12.00
C SER A 203 5.38 4.69 -11.15
N LEU A 204 4.43 3.89 -11.66
CA LEU A 204 3.87 2.76 -10.92
C LEU A 204 4.96 1.74 -10.53
N ILE A 205 5.90 1.45 -11.43
CA ILE A 205 6.96 0.46 -11.24
C ILE A 205 8.02 0.97 -10.27
N TYR A 206 8.56 2.17 -10.50
CA TYR A 206 9.53 2.79 -9.59
C TYR A 206 8.97 2.86 -8.17
N ASP A 207 7.69 3.17 -8.05
CA ASP A 207 7.03 3.27 -6.77
C ASP A 207 6.58 1.92 -6.20
N LEU A 208 6.37 0.87 -6.99
CA LEU A 208 6.08 -0.48 -6.50
C LEU A 208 7.33 -1.11 -5.91
N LEU A 209 8.44 -0.96 -6.62
CA LEU A 209 9.73 -1.57 -6.32
C LEU A 209 10.64 -0.67 -5.47
N SER A 210 10.34 0.62 -5.32
CA SER A 210 11.21 1.56 -4.59
C SER A 210 12.64 1.60 -5.16
N LEU A 211 12.76 1.63 -6.51
CA LEU A 211 14.03 1.43 -7.23
C LEU A 211 15.10 2.51 -6.95
N ASP A 212 14.71 3.70 -6.52
CA ASP A 212 15.66 4.78 -6.22
C ASP A 212 16.24 4.67 -4.80
N ILE A 213 15.74 3.76 -3.96
CA ILE A 213 16.20 3.61 -2.58
C ILE A 213 17.49 2.77 -2.54
N GLU A 214 18.57 3.34 -2.00
CA GLU A 214 19.88 2.67 -1.95
C GLU A 214 20.04 1.68 -0.78
N TYR A 215 19.39 1.93 0.36
CA TYR A 215 19.44 1.02 1.51
C TYR A 215 18.47 -0.15 1.30
N LYS A 216 18.77 -1.34 1.84
CA LYS A 216 17.89 -2.51 1.65
C LYS A 216 16.50 -2.25 2.24
N LEU A 217 15.46 -2.46 1.43
CA LEU A 217 14.08 -2.31 1.82
C LEU A 217 13.34 -3.62 1.58
N TYR A 218 12.90 -4.23 2.67
CA TYR A 218 12.09 -5.44 2.66
C TYR A 218 10.61 -5.11 2.81
N LYS A 219 9.76 -6.00 2.32
CA LYS A 219 8.33 -6.02 2.54
C LYS A 219 7.94 -7.35 3.16
N PHE A 220 7.20 -7.30 4.25
CA PHE A 220 6.48 -8.44 4.80
C PHE A 220 4.98 -8.22 4.67
N ASN A 221 4.28 -9.15 4.02
CA ASN A 221 2.83 -9.07 3.82
C ASN A 221 2.03 -10.11 4.59
N GLY A 222 2.57 -10.65 5.68
CA GLY A 222 1.92 -11.71 6.46
C GLY A 222 1.94 -13.09 5.83
N ALA A 223 2.48 -13.23 4.62
CA ALA A 223 2.65 -14.51 3.94
C ALA A 223 4.07 -14.69 3.36
N SER A 224 4.70 -13.60 2.92
CA SER A 224 6.00 -13.61 2.23
C SER A 224 6.87 -12.43 2.65
N PHE A 225 8.18 -12.67 2.68
CA PHE A 225 9.20 -11.68 3.05
C PHE A 225 10.16 -11.46 1.87
N ASN A 226 10.08 -10.29 1.23
CA ASN A 226 10.79 -10.02 -0.02
C ASN A 226 11.50 -8.68 0.03
N GLU A 227 12.74 -8.63 -0.48
CA GLU A 227 13.42 -7.38 -0.79
C GLU A 227 12.73 -6.75 -2.01
N ILE A 228 12.29 -5.50 -1.89
CA ILE A 228 11.48 -4.87 -2.95
C ILE A 228 12.32 -3.98 -3.86
N ASN A 229 13.39 -3.37 -3.36
CA ASN A 229 14.27 -2.47 -4.13
C ASN A 229 15.47 -3.18 -4.75
N LYS A 230 15.35 -4.48 -5.02
CA LYS A 230 16.35 -5.22 -5.78
C LYS A 230 16.39 -4.69 -7.20
N LYS A 231 17.61 -4.47 -7.74
CA LYS A 231 17.81 -4.11 -9.15
C LYS A 231 17.08 -5.12 -10.04
N THR A 232 16.12 -4.61 -10.81
CA THR A 232 15.21 -5.39 -11.65
C THR A 232 15.26 -4.80 -13.05
N ASN A 233 15.27 -5.65 -14.07
CA ASN A 233 15.15 -5.20 -15.44
C ASN A 233 13.68 -4.77 -15.68
N ILE A 234 13.48 -3.53 -16.11
CA ILE A 234 12.16 -2.94 -16.37
C ILE A 234 11.97 -2.60 -17.85
N ASP A 235 12.67 -3.29 -18.76
CA ASP A 235 12.61 -3.06 -20.19
C ASP A 235 11.33 -3.64 -20.81
N ASN A 236 10.79 -4.73 -20.24
CA ASN A 236 9.62 -5.43 -20.73
C ASN A 236 8.45 -5.31 -19.75
N ILE A 237 7.74 -4.17 -19.80
CA ILE A 237 6.57 -3.91 -18.95
C ILE A 237 5.31 -3.90 -19.79
N TYR A 238 4.32 -4.67 -19.36
CA TYR A 238 2.98 -4.72 -19.93
C TYR A 238 2.02 -4.00 -19.00
N PHE A 239 1.27 -3.03 -19.52
CA PHE A 239 0.20 -2.37 -18.78
C PHE A 239 -0.98 -2.08 -19.69
N ASP A 240 -2.02 -2.90 -19.56
CA ASP A 240 -3.23 -2.79 -20.38
C ASP A 240 -4.49 -3.11 -19.58
N GLU A 241 -5.62 -2.63 -20.08
CA GLU A 241 -6.93 -2.99 -19.55
C GLU A 241 -7.15 -4.51 -19.66
N CYS A 242 -7.60 -5.13 -18.58
CA CYS A 242 -7.75 -6.58 -18.48
C CYS A 242 -9.23 -6.97 -18.33
N SER A 243 -9.82 -7.48 -19.41
CA SER A 243 -11.22 -7.91 -19.47
C SER A 243 -11.56 -9.00 -18.45
N GLU A 244 -10.65 -9.94 -18.20
CA GLU A 244 -10.82 -11.05 -17.24
C GLU A 244 -11.11 -10.56 -15.82
N PHE A 245 -10.50 -9.44 -15.41
CA PHE A 245 -10.70 -8.90 -14.06
C PHE A 245 -12.10 -8.31 -13.85
N TYR A 246 -12.86 -8.05 -14.92
CA TYR A 246 -14.27 -7.68 -14.84
C TYR A 246 -15.19 -8.87 -14.61
N LYS A 247 -14.69 -10.11 -14.66
CA LYS A 247 -15.50 -11.32 -14.47
C LYS A 247 -15.44 -11.84 -13.03
N THR A 248 -16.56 -12.40 -12.58
CA THR A 248 -16.66 -13.15 -11.32
C THR A 248 -16.09 -14.56 -11.51
N LYS A 249 -15.97 -15.35 -10.43
CA LYS A 249 -15.53 -16.75 -10.52
C LYS A 249 -16.42 -17.62 -11.40
N ASN A 250 -17.67 -17.22 -11.63
CA ASN A 250 -18.65 -17.95 -12.43
C ASN A 250 -18.82 -17.31 -13.83
N ASP A 251 -17.77 -16.64 -14.34
CA ASP A 251 -17.71 -15.93 -15.63
C ASP A 251 -18.74 -14.79 -15.85
N LYS A 252 -19.55 -14.45 -14.84
CA LYS A 252 -20.49 -13.31 -14.92
C LYS A 252 -19.78 -11.97 -14.76
N ASN A 253 -20.23 -10.95 -15.48
CA ASN A 253 -19.74 -9.57 -15.33
C ASN A 253 -19.97 -9.03 -13.90
N ARG A 254 -18.94 -8.41 -13.34
CA ARG A 254 -18.99 -7.73 -12.04
C ARG A 254 -19.75 -6.41 -12.17
N LYS A 255 -20.73 -6.20 -11.29
CA LYS A 255 -21.30 -4.87 -11.04
C LYS A 255 -20.29 -4.04 -10.22
N CYS A 256 -19.41 -3.30 -10.89
CA CYS A 256 -18.39 -2.51 -10.22
C CYS A 256 -18.08 -1.19 -10.95
N SER A 257 -17.75 -0.16 -10.17
CA SER A 257 -17.41 1.18 -10.63
C SER A 257 -15.91 1.39 -10.85
N LYS A 258 -15.18 0.32 -11.16
CA LYS A 258 -13.71 0.32 -11.25
C LYS A 258 -13.27 0.02 -12.66
N MET A 259 -12.17 0.59 -13.14
CA MET A 259 -11.47 0.01 -14.29
C MET A 259 -10.39 -0.96 -13.80
N PHE A 260 -10.12 -2.03 -14.55
CA PHE A 260 -9.09 -3.00 -14.19
C PHE A 260 -8.03 -3.09 -15.26
N TYR A 261 -6.79 -2.89 -14.85
CA TYR A 261 -5.61 -3.04 -15.68
C TYR A 261 -4.73 -4.15 -15.11
N LYS A 262 -3.93 -4.76 -15.96
CA LYS A 262 -2.91 -5.73 -15.59
C LYS A 262 -1.55 -5.09 -15.83
N LEU A 263 -0.77 -4.93 -14.76
CA LEU A 263 0.62 -4.51 -14.82
C LEU A 263 1.49 -5.76 -14.66
N LYS A 264 2.34 -6.06 -15.63
CA LYS A 264 3.27 -7.20 -15.57
C LYS A 264 4.67 -6.73 -15.95
N TYR A 265 5.65 -7.15 -15.16
CA TYR A 265 7.06 -7.09 -15.51
C TYR A 265 7.69 -8.41 -15.06
N ASP A 266 8.62 -8.94 -15.85
CA ASP A 266 9.17 -10.29 -15.64
C ASP A 266 8.06 -11.34 -15.39
N ASN A 267 8.16 -12.07 -14.26
CA ASN A 267 7.20 -13.07 -13.80
C ASN A 267 6.21 -12.52 -12.77
N ILE A 268 6.25 -11.21 -12.48
CA ILE A 268 5.41 -10.60 -11.46
C ILE A 268 4.21 -9.94 -12.12
N THR A 269 3.02 -10.25 -11.60
CA THR A 269 1.77 -9.67 -12.10
C THR A 269 1.05 -8.93 -10.99
N TYR A 270 0.59 -7.73 -11.32
CA TYR A 270 -0.28 -6.93 -10.47
C TYR A 270 -1.62 -6.68 -11.15
N ARG A 271 -2.69 -6.76 -10.36
CA ARG A 271 -3.97 -6.17 -10.72
C ARG A 271 -3.96 -4.71 -10.28
N VAL A 272 -4.19 -3.81 -11.23
CA VAL A 272 -4.34 -2.38 -10.97
C VAL A 272 -5.83 -2.02 -11.07
N GLU A 273 -6.40 -1.59 -9.95
CA GLU A 273 -7.77 -1.08 -9.90
C GLU A 273 -7.76 0.45 -10.01
N ILE A 274 -8.48 1.00 -10.99
CA ILE A 274 -8.74 2.43 -11.08
C ILE A 274 -10.08 2.72 -10.42
N ARG A 275 -10.06 3.38 -9.26
CA ARG A 275 -11.27 3.63 -8.46
C ARG A 275 -11.17 4.86 -7.56
N TRP A 276 -12.31 5.46 -7.23
CA TRP A 276 -12.37 6.49 -6.19
C TRP A 276 -12.20 5.90 -4.79
N LYS A 277 -11.25 6.43 -4.01
CA LYS A 277 -11.03 6.06 -2.61
C LYS A 277 -11.49 7.20 -1.70
N GLY A 278 -12.44 6.93 -0.80
CA GLY A 278 -12.99 7.93 0.12
C GLY A 278 -14.11 8.76 -0.49
N SER A 279 -13.77 9.77 -1.30
CA SER A 279 -14.72 10.69 -1.95
C SER A 279 -14.67 10.63 -3.48
N PHE A 280 -15.78 10.94 -4.14
CA PHE A 280 -15.84 11.15 -5.60
C PHE A 280 -15.40 12.55 -6.04
N THR A 281 -15.31 13.50 -5.11
CA THR A 281 -14.75 14.83 -5.38
C THR A 281 -13.23 14.80 -5.56
N SER A 282 -12.59 13.69 -5.16
CA SER A 282 -11.16 13.45 -5.34
C SER A 282 -10.89 12.74 -6.67
N SER A 283 -9.66 12.83 -7.18
CA SER A 283 -9.24 12.00 -8.32
C SER A 283 -9.42 10.51 -8.01
N PRO A 284 -9.82 9.67 -9.00
CA PRO A 284 -9.67 8.24 -8.86
C PRO A 284 -8.20 7.89 -8.64
N GLN A 285 -7.96 6.69 -8.12
CA GLN A 285 -6.64 6.20 -7.81
C GLN A 285 -6.33 4.91 -8.56
N PHE A 286 -5.12 4.79 -9.11
CA PHE A 286 -4.51 3.50 -9.39
C PHE A 286 -4.23 2.81 -8.06
N MET A 287 -4.79 1.63 -7.82
CA MET A 287 -4.54 0.81 -6.64
C MET A 287 -3.98 -0.53 -7.09
N CYS A 288 -2.70 -0.78 -6.79
CA CYS A 288 -2.00 -1.98 -7.24
C CYS A 288 -2.09 -3.08 -6.19
N PHE A 289 -2.40 -4.30 -6.62
CA PHE A 289 -2.49 -5.49 -5.79
C PHE A 289 -1.66 -6.59 -6.44
N SER A 290 -0.79 -7.25 -5.67
CA SER A 290 -0.14 -8.47 -6.12
C SER A 290 -1.20 -9.55 -6.35
N ILE A 291 -1.07 -10.33 -7.42
CA ILE A 291 -1.94 -11.47 -7.71
C ILE A 291 -1.14 -12.74 -7.97
#